data_AF-A0A535NL16-F1
#
_entry.id   AF-A0A535NL16-F1
#
_cell.length_a   1.000
_cell.length_b   1.000
_cell.length_c   1.000
_cell.angle_alpha   90.00
_cell.angle_beta   90.00
_cell.angle_gamma   90.00
#
_symmetry.space_group_name_H-M   'P 1'
#
loop_
_entity.id
_entity.type
_entity.pdbx_description
1 polymer ?
#
loop_
_entity_poly.entity_id
_entity_poly.type
_entity_poly.pdbx_seq_one_letter_code
_entity_poly.pdbx_strand_id
1 'polypeptide(L)'
;MSTVVRPAFEISPAGAFTLRASADFIGAWHEAPSEGHADGGHLHLAFLTDAGWKPVGVCLTQSADSHVHGEVYGDASAPEVQAKVARILSLDVDGSGWPDVGLRDPVVGRLQRKFPGFRPVNWSDAYEAAAWCLISSRVSMRQGSGVKDRLSREIGDEVD
;
A
#
# COMPACT_ATOMS: atom_id res chain seq x y z
N MET A 1 29.82 -0.94 3.28
CA MET A 1 29.51 -2.10 2.41
C MET A 1 28.03 -2.37 2.60
N SER A 2 27.19 -1.97 1.63
CA SER A 2 25.75 -2.16 1.71
C SER A 2 25.46 -3.64 1.48
N THR A 3 24.98 -4.34 2.51
CA THR A 3 24.48 -5.70 2.36
C THR A 3 23.25 -5.61 1.45
N VAL A 4 23.35 -6.14 0.23
CA VAL A 4 22.17 -6.26 -0.64
C VAL A 4 21.30 -7.36 -0.05
N VAL A 5 20.31 -6.96 0.76
CA VAL A 5 19.22 -7.83 1.17
C VAL A 5 18.46 -8.15 -0.11
N ARG A 6 18.34 -9.44 -0.46
CA ARG A 6 17.49 -9.83 -1.58
C ARG A 6 16.04 -9.62 -1.16
N PRO A 7 15.18 -9.03 -2.03
CA PRO A 7 13.78 -8.91 -1.72
C PRO A 7 13.16 -10.30 -1.54
N ALA A 8 12.21 -10.40 -0.62
CA ALA A 8 11.49 -11.64 -0.33
C ALA A 8 10.55 -12.01 -1.49
N PHE A 9 10.03 -11.01 -2.22
CA PHE A 9 9.21 -11.21 -3.42
C PHE A 9 9.32 -10.03 -4.41
N GLU A 10 8.79 -10.25 -5.61
CA GLU A 10 8.68 -9.26 -6.68
C GLU A 10 7.28 -9.32 -7.32
N ILE A 11 6.72 -8.17 -7.70
CA ILE A 11 5.46 -8.07 -8.45
C ILE A 11 5.72 -7.25 -9.72
N SER A 12 5.31 -7.78 -10.87
CA SER A 12 5.37 -7.11 -12.16
C SER A 12 3.99 -6.52 -12.51
N PRO A 13 3.79 -5.18 -12.44
CA PRO A 13 2.50 -4.59 -12.75
C PRO A 13 2.11 -4.81 -14.22
N ALA A 14 0.86 -5.21 -14.45
CA ALA A 14 0.27 -5.21 -15.79
C ALA A 14 -0.25 -3.81 -16.13
N GLY A 15 0.50 -3.08 -16.96
CA GLY A 15 0.22 -1.69 -17.33
C GLY A 15 0.87 -0.68 -16.38
N ALA A 16 0.61 0.61 -16.60
CA ALA A 16 1.29 1.69 -15.87
C ALA A 16 1.02 1.63 -14.35
N PHE A 17 2.08 1.74 -13.56
CA PHE A 17 2.03 1.79 -12.09
C PHE A 17 3.19 2.60 -11.54
N THR A 18 2.93 3.41 -10.51
CA THR A 18 3.98 4.06 -9.73
C THR A 18 3.76 3.82 -8.23
N LEU A 19 4.75 3.20 -7.57
CA LEU A 19 4.71 2.96 -6.13
C LEU A 19 4.64 4.28 -5.37
N ARG A 20 5.37 5.28 -5.85
CA ARG A 20 5.34 6.64 -5.29
C ARG A 20 3.93 7.23 -5.23
N ALA A 21 3.11 7.07 -6.27
CA ALA A 21 1.74 7.60 -6.23
C ALA A 21 0.88 6.90 -5.18
N SER A 22 1.12 5.61 -4.93
CA SER A 22 0.45 4.85 -3.86
C SER A 22 0.94 5.31 -2.48
N ALA A 23 2.25 5.54 -2.32
CA ALA A 23 2.84 6.06 -1.09
C ALA A 23 2.35 7.48 -0.77
N ASP A 24 2.35 8.38 -1.76
CA ASP A 24 1.84 9.75 -1.61
C ASP A 24 0.35 9.75 -1.24
N PHE A 25 -0.44 8.82 -1.80
CA PHE A 25 -1.85 8.67 -1.41
C PHE A 25 -1.96 8.22 0.04
N ILE A 26 -1.30 7.12 0.44
CA ILE A 26 -1.36 6.58 1.80
C ILE A 26 -0.89 7.62 2.83
N GLY A 27 0.27 8.26 2.59
CA GLY A 27 0.85 9.28 3.48
C GLY A 27 -0.03 10.52 3.66
N ALA A 28 -0.95 10.81 2.74
CA ALA A 28 -1.93 11.89 2.92
C ALA A 28 -2.97 11.59 4.01
N TRP A 29 -3.12 10.32 4.44
CA TRP A 29 -4.15 9.88 5.39
C TRP A 29 -3.57 9.21 6.64
N HIS A 30 -2.55 8.35 6.47
CA HIS A 30 -1.94 7.55 7.51
C HIS A 30 -0.65 6.89 6.99
N GLU A 31 0.49 7.19 7.60
CA GLU A 31 1.74 6.48 7.36
C GLU A 31 1.92 5.42 8.46
N ALA A 32 2.23 4.17 8.08
CA ALA A 32 2.56 3.16 9.08
C ALA A 32 3.86 3.59 9.79
N PRO A 33 3.86 3.76 11.13
CA PRO A 33 5.07 4.15 11.83
C PRO A 33 6.17 3.10 11.60
N SER A 34 7.36 3.53 11.18
CA SER A 34 8.52 2.68 10.97
C SER A 34 9.78 3.36 11.45
N GLU A 35 10.72 2.63 12.05
CA GLU A 35 12.01 3.19 12.49
C GLU A 35 13.01 3.40 11.33
N GLY A 36 12.69 2.91 10.13
CA GLY A 36 13.46 3.16 8.90
C GLY A 36 13.19 4.54 8.31
N HIS A 37 14.21 5.15 7.68
CA HIS A 37 14.01 6.36 6.89
C HIS A 37 13.04 6.05 5.74
N ALA A 38 11.96 6.84 5.64
CA ALA A 38 11.18 6.96 4.41
C ALA A 38 12.02 7.68 3.34
N ASP A 39 13.15 7.07 2.96
CA ASP A 39 13.94 7.53 1.83
C ASP A 39 13.01 7.59 0.61
N GLY A 40 13.14 8.63 -0.19
CA GLY A 40 12.25 8.86 -1.33
C GLY A 40 12.23 7.64 -2.25
N GLY A 41 11.12 6.90 -2.28
CA GLY A 41 10.96 5.68 -3.08
C GLY A 41 10.48 4.45 -2.32
N HIS A 42 10.37 4.52 -0.98
CA HIS A 42 9.85 3.42 -0.15
C HIS A 42 8.36 3.59 0.20
N LEU A 43 7.67 2.46 0.38
CA LEU A 43 6.34 2.39 0.98
C LEU A 43 6.33 1.31 2.07
N HIS A 44 6.07 1.73 3.31
CA HIS A 44 5.86 0.81 4.43
C HIS A 44 4.37 0.51 4.60
N LEU A 45 4.06 -0.79 4.73
CA LEU A 45 2.72 -1.29 5.06
C LEU A 45 2.81 -2.19 6.28
N ALA A 46 1.78 -2.16 7.11
CA ALA A 46 1.56 -3.12 8.18
C ALA A 46 0.12 -3.64 8.09
N PHE A 47 -0.06 -4.95 8.16
CA PHE A 47 -1.38 -5.60 8.11
C PHE A 47 -1.34 -6.99 8.73
N LEU A 48 -2.51 -7.58 8.95
CA LEU A 48 -2.64 -8.97 9.40
C LEU A 48 -2.72 -9.92 8.21
N THR A 49 -2.17 -11.13 8.32
CA THR A 49 -2.39 -12.21 7.33
C THR A 49 -3.87 -12.58 7.23
N ASP A 50 -4.31 -13.03 6.05
CA ASP A 50 -5.70 -13.50 5.88
C ASP A 50 -5.95 -14.77 6.70
N ALA A 51 -4.96 -15.68 6.70
CA ALA A 51 -4.98 -16.89 7.50
C ALA A 51 -4.32 -16.63 8.86
N GLY A 52 -5.08 -16.78 9.94
CA GLY A 52 -4.55 -16.75 11.30
C GLY A 52 -4.23 -15.36 11.87
N TRP A 53 -4.47 -14.27 11.12
CA TRP A 53 -4.44 -12.89 11.63
C TRP A 53 -3.08 -12.53 12.25
N LYS A 54 -1.98 -13.01 11.67
CA LYS A 54 -0.63 -12.71 12.15
C LYS A 54 -0.18 -11.33 11.67
N PRO A 55 0.46 -10.52 12.51
CA PRO A 55 0.95 -9.22 12.10
C PRO A 55 2.16 -9.34 11.18
N VAL A 56 2.16 -8.52 10.11
CA VAL A 56 3.17 -8.48 9.06
C VAL A 56 3.51 -7.03 8.75
N GLY A 57 4.81 -6.75 8.68
CA GLY A 57 5.37 -5.51 8.13
C GLY A 57 5.91 -5.76 6.72
N VAL A 58 5.80 -4.78 5.84
CA VAL A 58 6.37 -4.85 4.49
C VAL A 58 7.02 -3.53 4.13
N CYS A 59 8.26 -3.58 3.66
CA CYS A 59 8.91 -2.46 2.99
C CYS A 59 8.93 -2.71 1.48
N LEU A 60 8.33 -1.79 0.73
CA LEU A 60 8.23 -1.86 -0.72
C LEU A 60 9.14 -0.83 -1.38
N THR A 61 9.77 -1.23 -2.48
CA THR A 61 10.51 -0.33 -3.39
C THR A 61 10.08 -0.59 -4.83
N GLN A 62 10.34 0.37 -5.72
CA GLN A 62 10.09 0.20 -7.15
C GLN A 62 11.38 0.42 -7.93
N SER A 63 11.72 -0.54 -8.79
CA SER A 63 12.86 -0.47 -9.69
C SER A 63 12.57 0.42 -10.91
N ALA A 64 13.63 0.76 -11.66
CA ALA A 64 13.53 1.60 -12.85
C ALA A 64 12.70 0.97 -13.99
N ASP A 65 12.61 -0.36 -14.04
CA ASP A 65 11.77 -1.14 -14.97
C ASP A 65 10.34 -1.36 -14.43
N SER A 66 9.94 -0.63 -13.39
CA SER A 66 8.60 -0.61 -12.78
C SER A 66 8.20 -1.83 -11.96
N HIS A 67 9.11 -2.80 -11.74
CA HIS A 67 8.86 -3.91 -10.84
C HIS A 67 8.82 -3.43 -9.38
N VAL A 68 7.93 -4.05 -8.59
CA VAL A 68 7.78 -3.75 -7.16
C VAL A 68 8.45 -4.86 -6.37
N HIS A 69 9.41 -4.50 -5.53
CA HIS A 69 10.13 -5.42 -4.67
C HIS A 69 9.65 -5.26 -3.23
N GLY A 70 9.50 -6.38 -2.52
CA GLY A 70 9.06 -6.37 -1.12
C GLY A 70 10.01 -7.11 -0.19
N GLU A 71 10.33 -6.45 0.91
CA GLU A 71 10.95 -7.04 2.10
C GLU A 71 9.85 -7.30 3.14
N VAL A 72 9.88 -8.48 3.78
CA VAL A 72 8.82 -8.95 4.67
C VAL A 72 9.38 -9.09 6.08
N TYR A 73 8.59 -8.60 7.03
CA TYR A 73 8.85 -8.59 8.46
C TYR A 73 7.73 -9.34 9.18
N GLY A 74 8.07 -10.14 10.20
CA GLY A 74 7.14 -11.03 10.91
C GLY A 74 7.09 -12.47 10.38
N ASP A 75 6.22 -13.28 10.98
CA ASP A 75 6.12 -14.74 10.74
C ASP A 75 5.04 -15.09 9.69
N ALA A 76 5.25 -14.61 8.47
CA ALA A 76 4.39 -14.90 7.32
C ALA A 76 5.18 -15.31 6.08
N SER A 77 4.57 -16.14 5.22
CA SER A 77 5.24 -16.61 4.01
C SER A 77 5.27 -15.52 2.92
N ALA A 78 6.39 -15.37 2.22
CA ALA A 78 6.54 -14.36 1.17
C ALA A 78 5.43 -14.42 0.08
N PRO A 79 4.98 -15.60 -0.41
CA PRO A 79 3.90 -15.67 -1.39
C PRO A 79 2.54 -15.16 -0.89
N GLU A 80 2.22 -15.42 0.38
CA GLU A 80 0.98 -14.92 1.00
C GLU A 80 1.00 -13.39 1.11
N VAL A 81 2.13 -12.84 1.58
CA VAL A 81 2.34 -11.41 1.71
C VAL A 81 2.33 -10.72 0.35
N GLN A 82 2.98 -11.32 -0.65
CA GLN A 82 2.98 -10.84 -2.04
C GLN A 82 1.56 -10.74 -2.59
N ALA A 83 0.73 -11.78 -2.41
CA ALA A 83 -0.66 -11.77 -2.87
C ALA A 83 -1.50 -10.69 -2.17
N LYS A 84 -1.26 -10.47 -0.87
CA LYS A 84 -1.94 -9.42 -0.10
C LYS A 84 -1.52 -8.02 -0.54
N VAL A 85 -0.22 -7.76 -0.73
CA VAL A 85 0.30 -6.51 -1.28
C VAL A 85 -0.25 -6.24 -2.68
N ALA A 86 -0.31 -7.26 -3.54
CA ALA A 86 -0.88 -7.13 -4.88
C ALA A 86 -2.32 -6.61 -4.82
N ARG A 87 -3.16 -7.16 -3.93
CA ARG A 87 -4.54 -6.68 -3.74
C ARG A 87 -4.62 -5.28 -3.13
N ILE A 88 -3.78 -4.97 -2.14
CA ILE A 88 -3.72 -3.63 -1.52
C ILE A 88 -3.38 -2.56 -2.58
N LEU A 89 -2.43 -2.85 -3.47
CA LEU A 89 -1.96 -1.90 -4.48
C LEU A 89 -2.66 -2.05 -5.85
N SER A 90 -3.71 -2.89 -5.93
CA SER A 90 -4.41 -3.24 -7.18
C SER A 90 -3.49 -3.69 -8.32
N LEU A 91 -2.46 -4.47 -7.99
CA LEU A 91 -1.53 -5.11 -8.92
C LEU A 91 -1.94 -6.54 -9.28
N ASP A 92 -2.98 -7.06 -8.65
CA ASP A 92 -3.61 -8.35 -8.92
C ASP A 92 -4.57 -8.31 -10.13
N VAL A 93 -4.76 -7.15 -10.74
CA VAL A 93 -5.63 -6.91 -11.89
C VAL A 93 -4.85 -6.38 -13.09
N ASP A 94 -5.23 -6.80 -14.31
CA ASP A 94 -4.66 -6.24 -15.53
C ASP A 94 -5.10 -4.80 -15.73
N GLY A 95 -4.14 -3.90 -15.61
CA GLY A 95 -4.33 -2.48 -15.72
C GLY A 95 -3.98 -1.87 -17.07
N SER A 96 -3.59 -2.66 -18.07
CA SER A 96 -3.08 -2.20 -19.37
C SER A 96 -4.09 -1.38 -20.17
N GLY A 97 -5.39 -1.65 -20.03
CA GLY A 97 -6.46 -0.92 -20.70
C GLY A 97 -6.90 0.39 -20.01
N TRP A 98 -6.36 0.71 -18.83
CA TRP A 98 -6.74 1.93 -18.09
C TRP A 98 -6.48 3.24 -18.87
N PRO A 99 -5.33 3.42 -19.56
CA PRO A 99 -5.07 4.62 -20.36
C PRO A 99 -6.14 4.89 -21.43
N ASP A 100 -6.73 3.85 -22.03
CA ASP A 100 -7.74 4.01 -23.09
C ASP A 100 -9.03 4.67 -22.59
N VAL A 101 -9.31 4.63 -21.28
CA VAL A 101 -10.43 5.35 -20.68
C VAL A 101 -10.22 6.85 -20.80
N GLY A 102 -9.00 7.34 -20.56
CA GLY A 102 -8.67 8.77 -20.65
C GLY A 102 -8.63 9.32 -22.08
N LEU A 103 -8.54 8.44 -23.09
CA LEU A 103 -8.72 8.80 -24.49
C LEU A 103 -10.19 9.04 -24.83
N ARG A 104 -11.11 8.34 -24.16
CA ARG A 104 -12.57 8.41 -24.37
C ARG A 104 -13.25 9.46 -23.49
N ASP A 105 -12.71 9.72 -22.30
CA ASP A 105 -13.22 10.72 -21.36
C ASP A 105 -12.15 11.78 -21.02
N PRO A 106 -12.35 13.05 -21.40
CA PRO A 106 -11.36 14.10 -21.18
C PRO A 106 -11.19 14.50 -19.70
N VAL A 107 -12.18 14.27 -18.83
CA VAL A 107 -12.06 14.48 -17.38
C VAL A 107 -11.13 13.41 -16.81
N VAL A 108 -11.36 12.14 -17.14
CA VAL A 108 -10.49 11.03 -16.72
C VAL A 108 -9.08 11.22 -17.28
N GLY A 109 -8.95 11.59 -18.56
CA GLY A 109 -7.64 11.85 -19.17
C GLY A 109 -6.84 12.96 -18.47
N ARG A 110 -7.50 14.01 -17.97
CA ARG A 110 -6.83 15.04 -17.15
C ARG A 110 -6.36 14.47 -15.82
N LEU A 111 -7.15 13.63 -15.16
CA LEU A 111 -6.76 12.99 -13.90
C LEU A 111 -5.60 12.02 -14.09
N GLN A 112 -5.61 11.20 -15.14
CA GLN A 112 -4.51 10.29 -15.48
C GLN A 112 -3.19 11.02 -15.72
N ARG A 113 -3.21 12.18 -16.39
CA ARG A 113 -2.02 13.03 -16.57
C ARG A 113 -1.55 13.68 -15.26
N LYS A 114 -2.49 14.04 -14.37
CA LYS A 114 -2.17 14.62 -13.07
C LYS A 114 -1.59 13.58 -12.09
N PHE A 115 -2.03 12.33 -12.20
CA PHE A 115 -1.64 11.23 -11.31
C PHE A 115 -1.16 10.02 -12.13
N PRO A 116 0.02 10.12 -12.78
CA PRO A 116 0.51 9.07 -13.67
C PRO A 116 0.83 7.77 -12.90
N GLY A 117 0.30 6.66 -13.39
CA GLY A 117 0.50 5.34 -12.78
C GLY A 117 -0.22 5.12 -11.46
N PHE A 118 -1.10 6.04 -11.03
CA PHE A 118 -1.93 5.83 -9.86
C PHE A 118 -2.91 4.68 -10.08
N ARG A 119 -2.96 3.77 -9.11
CA ARG A 119 -3.93 2.67 -9.01
C ARG A 119 -4.74 2.82 -7.71
N PRO A 120 -5.96 2.27 -7.62
CA PRO A 120 -6.68 2.22 -6.36
C PRO A 120 -5.84 1.56 -5.27
N VAL A 121 -5.79 2.20 -4.10
CA VAL A 121 -5.18 1.63 -2.91
C VAL A 121 -6.31 1.11 -2.01
N ASN A 122 -6.32 -0.20 -1.80
CA ASN A 122 -7.37 -0.91 -1.07
C ASN A 122 -6.97 -1.09 0.40
N TRP A 123 -7.97 -1.28 1.26
CA TRP A 123 -7.76 -1.72 2.63
C TRP A 123 -7.15 -3.12 2.67
N SER A 124 -6.41 -3.42 3.73
CA SER A 124 -5.76 -4.72 3.88
C SER A 124 -6.77 -5.85 4.12
N ASP A 125 -7.87 -5.57 4.82
CA ASP A 125 -8.99 -6.50 4.98
C ASP A 125 -10.33 -5.78 5.23
N ALA A 126 -11.42 -6.57 5.23
CA ALA A 126 -12.77 -6.06 5.41
C ALA A 126 -13.06 -5.55 6.83
N TYR A 127 -12.38 -6.10 7.85
CA TYR A 127 -12.53 -5.67 9.23
C TYR A 127 -11.92 -4.27 9.42
N GLU A 128 -10.70 -4.04 8.92
CA GLU A 128 -10.04 -2.73 8.94
C GLU A 128 -10.90 -1.69 8.18
N ALA A 129 -11.42 -2.05 7.00
CA ALA A 129 -12.31 -1.18 6.23
C ALA A 129 -13.59 -0.81 7.00
N ALA A 130 -14.21 -1.77 7.68
CA ALA A 130 -15.41 -1.55 8.47
C ALA A 130 -15.13 -0.70 9.73
N ALA A 131 -14.02 -0.97 10.42
CA ALA A 131 -13.57 -0.16 11.54
C ALA A 131 -13.32 1.29 11.10
N TRP A 132 -12.63 1.50 9.97
CA TRP A 132 -12.44 2.83 9.39
C TRP A 132 -13.76 3.53 9.10
N CYS A 133 -14.72 2.83 8.49
CA CYS A 133 -16.05 3.36 8.19
C CYS A 133 -16.76 3.89 9.45
N LEU A 134 -16.64 3.18 10.58
CA LEU A 134 -17.21 3.61 11.85
C LEU A 134 -16.47 4.81 12.46
N ILE A 135 -15.14 4.75 12.59
CA ILE A 135 -14.36 5.79 13.28
C ILE A 135 -14.27 7.10 12.49
N SER A 136 -14.39 7.04 11.16
CA SER A 136 -14.38 8.23 10.29
C SER A 136 -15.77 8.84 10.10
N SER A 137 -16.81 8.22 10.65
CA SER A 137 -18.18 8.68 10.45
C SER A 137 -18.43 10.05 11.11
N ARG A 138 -18.90 11.01 10.31
CA ARG A 138 -19.27 12.38 10.72
C ARG A 138 -18.16 13.19 11.40
N VAL A 139 -16.89 12.81 11.17
CA VAL A 139 -15.72 13.55 11.65
C VAL A 139 -14.80 13.92 10.50
N SER A 140 -13.87 14.85 10.74
CA SER A 140 -12.82 15.14 9.75
C SER A 140 -11.86 13.95 9.61
N MET A 141 -11.23 13.84 8.45
CA MET A 141 -10.21 12.83 8.16
C MET A 141 -9.06 12.87 9.18
N ARG A 142 -8.67 14.07 9.61
CA ARG A 142 -7.65 14.26 10.67
C ARG A 142 -8.08 13.65 12.01
N GLN A 143 -9.34 13.83 12.39
CA GLN A 143 -9.87 13.25 13.64
C GLN A 143 -9.96 11.72 13.54
N GLY A 144 -10.48 11.19 12.43
CA GLY A 144 -10.53 9.73 12.19
C GLY A 144 -9.15 9.10 12.21
N SER A 145 -8.17 9.72 11.54
CA SER A 145 -6.77 9.29 11.55
C SER A 145 -6.15 9.32 12.96
N GLY A 146 -6.40 10.37 13.75
CA GLY A 146 -5.94 10.44 15.14
C GLY A 146 -6.57 9.41 16.08
N VAL A 147 -7.81 8.97 15.82
CA VAL A 147 -8.42 7.84 16.53
C VAL A 147 -7.76 6.54 16.13
N LYS A 148 -7.55 6.31 14.83
CA LYS A 148 -6.84 5.13 14.32
C LYS A 148 -5.44 5.01 14.91
N ASP A 149 -4.63 6.07 14.85
CA ASP A 149 -3.24 6.06 15.35
C ASP A 149 -3.17 5.72 16.84
N ARG A 150 -4.08 6.26 17.66
CA ARG A 150 -4.15 5.92 19.08
C ARG A 150 -4.56 4.47 19.32
N LEU A 151 -5.55 3.95 18.60
CA LEU A 151 -5.91 2.53 18.69
C LEU A 151 -4.72 1.63 18.31
N SER A 152 -4.02 1.95 17.21
CA SER A 152 -2.84 1.22 16.80
C SER A 152 -1.73 1.23 17.87
N ARG A 153 -1.51 2.35 18.56
CA ARG A 153 -0.49 2.43 19.64
C ARG A 153 -0.90 1.73 20.94
N GLU A 154 -2.18 1.75 21.29
CA GLU A 154 -2.65 1.20 22.56
C GLU A 154 -2.90 -0.31 22.50
N ILE A 155 -3.36 -0.81 21.34
CA ILE A 155 -3.82 -2.20 21.20
C ILE A 155 -3.38 -2.88 19.89
N GLY A 156 -2.56 -2.22 19.06
CA GLY A 156 -2.03 -2.81 17.84
C GLY A 156 -0.83 -3.72 18.12
N ASP A 157 -0.60 -4.67 17.22
CA ASP A 157 0.61 -5.49 17.23
C ASP A 157 1.77 -4.72 16.59
N GLU A 158 2.97 -4.91 17.13
CA GLU A 158 4.23 -4.43 16.56
C GLU A 158 4.93 -5.55 15.79
N VAL A 159 5.67 -5.18 14.75
CA VAL A 159 6.46 -6.10 13.94
C VAL A 159 7.85 -5.50 13.77
N ASP A 160 8.86 -6.29 14.12
CA ASP A 160 10.30 -5.95 13.98
C ASP A 160 10.73 -5.92 12.51
#